data_AF-A0A2H4RBZ4-F1
#
_entry.id   AF-A0A2H4RBZ4-F1
#
_cell.length_a   1.000
_cell.length_b   1.000
_cell.length_c   1.000
_cell.angle_alpha   90.00
_cell.angle_beta   90.00
_cell.angle_gamma   90.00
#
_symmetry.space_group_name_H-M   'P 1'
#
loop_
_entity.id
_entity.type
_entity.pdbx_description
1 polymer ?
#
loop_
_entity_poly.entity_id
_entity_poly.type
_entity_poly.pdbx_seq_one_letter_code
_entity_poly.pdbx_strand_id
1 'polypeptide(L)'
;MAQGFGGPRRAVAAGALVGPMSAPTRWAVASDAEVCIGAGVCASVVPSRFRIDDGFSVPIDPVIEADEEVLVAANLCPMAAIRVTDLSTGAVLAPDED
;
A
#
# COMPACT_ATOMS: atom_id res chain seq x y z
N MET A 1 -40.46 27.22 -10.56
CA MET A 1 -39.01 27.34 -10.87
C MET A 1 -38.22 26.74 -9.70
N ALA A 2 -38.52 25.50 -9.27
CA ALA A 2 -37.88 24.25 -9.68
C ALA A 2 -36.42 24.11 -9.19
N GLN A 3 -36.24 23.65 -7.96
CA GLN A 3 -35.00 23.01 -7.48
C GLN A 3 -35.39 21.95 -6.43
N GLY A 4 -35.77 20.76 -6.91
CA GLY A 4 -35.96 19.58 -6.06
C GLY A 4 -34.61 18.93 -5.78
N PHE A 5 -34.14 18.98 -4.53
CA PHE A 5 -33.03 18.15 -4.06
C PHE A 5 -33.59 16.90 -3.38
N GLY A 6 -34.13 16.02 -4.20
CA GLY A 6 -34.39 14.63 -3.86
C GLY A 6 -33.34 13.77 -4.53
N GLY A 7 -32.34 13.33 -3.76
CA GLY A 7 -31.38 12.33 -4.20
C GLY A 7 -31.06 11.39 -3.06
N PRO A 8 -31.66 10.20 -2.99
CA PRO A 8 -31.19 9.17 -2.08
C PRO A 8 -30.19 8.26 -2.78
N ARG A 9 -29.21 7.77 -2.00
CA ARG A 9 -28.40 6.56 -2.20
C ARG A 9 -27.13 6.67 -3.05
N ARG A 10 -26.00 6.79 -2.34
CA ARG A 10 -24.93 5.81 -2.54
C ARG A 10 -24.70 5.08 -1.22
N ALA A 11 -25.19 3.85 -1.19
CA ALA A 11 -24.74 2.87 -0.23
C ALA A 11 -23.23 2.70 -0.42
N VAL A 12 -22.46 2.90 0.65
CA VAL A 12 -21.10 2.34 0.75
C VAL A 12 -21.25 0.85 0.53
N ALA A 13 -20.52 0.32 -0.44
CA ALA A 13 -20.51 -1.09 -0.75
C ALA A 13 -20.05 -1.85 0.51
N ALA A 14 -20.95 -2.70 1.00
CA ALA A 14 -20.61 -3.74 1.94
C ALA A 14 -19.70 -4.76 1.27
N GLY A 15 -18.70 -5.24 2.01
CA GLY A 15 -18.21 -6.60 1.86
C GLY A 15 -16.79 -6.74 1.35
N ALA A 16 -15.81 -6.56 2.24
CA ALA A 16 -14.64 -7.44 2.23
C ALA A 16 -14.94 -8.56 3.23
N LEU A 17 -15.73 -9.53 2.74
CA LEU A 17 -15.86 -10.83 3.38
C LEU A 17 -14.45 -11.42 3.38
N VAL A 18 -13.81 -11.48 4.54
CA VAL A 18 -12.62 -12.31 4.72
C VAL A 18 -13.01 -13.74 4.34
N GLY A 19 -12.48 -14.25 3.25
CA GLY A 19 -12.54 -15.66 2.91
C GLY A 19 -11.78 -15.97 1.63
N PRO A 20 -11.41 -17.24 1.40
CA PRO A 20 -10.83 -18.24 2.30
C PRO A 20 -9.29 -18.27 2.16
N MET A 21 -8.57 -18.96 3.06
CA MET A 21 -7.15 -19.31 2.90
C MET A 21 -6.84 -19.79 1.46
N SER A 22 -6.34 -18.91 0.60
CA SER A 22 -6.09 -19.20 -0.82
C SER A 22 -4.72 -18.68 -1.21
N ALA A 23 -3.78 -19.63 -1.31
CA ALA A 23 -2.41 -19.48 -1.79
C ALA A 23 -1.53 -18.48 -0.99
N PRO A 24 -0.20 -18.66 -0.98
CA PRO A 24 0.68 -17.60 -0.47
C PRO A 24 0.48 -16.37 -1.34
N THR A 25 -0.16 -15.34 -0.79
CA THR A 25 -0.39 -14.11 -1.54
C THR A 25 0.96 -13.44 -1.75
N ARG A 26 1.22 -13.05 -3.01
CA ARG A 26 2.46 -12.34 -3.37
C ARG A 26 2.15 -10.87 -3.57
N TRP A 27 3.04 -10.03 -3.09
CA TRP A 27 2.90 -8.58 -3.21
C TRP A 27 3.98 -8.01 -4.11
N ALA A 28 3.56 -7.10 -4.98
CA ALA A 28 4.48 -6.20 -5.66
C ALA A 28 4.74 -4.99 -4.75
N VAL A 29 6.01 -4.68 -4.57
CA VAL A 29 6.47 -3.55 -3.77
C VAL A 29 7.26 -2.61 -4.67
N ALA A 30 6.82 -1.36 -4.71
CA ALA A 30 7.48 -0.31 -5.47
C ALA A 30 7.74 0.89 -4.57
N SER A 31 8.87 1.55 -4.77
CA SER A 31 9.14 2.87 -4.22
C SER A 31 9.17 3.90 -5.34
N ASP A 32 8.59 5.06 -5.07
CA ASP A 32 8.58 6.20 -5.98
C ASP A 32 9.64 7.21 -5.53
N ALA A 33 10.72 7.31 -6.31
CA ALA A 33 11.83 8.21 -6.01
C ALA A 33 11.51 9.69 -6.28
N GLU A 34 10.44 10.00 -7.03
CA GLU A 34 10.05 11.39 -7.33
C GLU A 34 9.44 12.07 -6.09
N VAL A 35 8.76 11.31 -5.23
CA VAL A 35 8.13 11.80 -3.99
C VAL A 35 8.86 11.36 -2.72
N CYS A 36 9.78 10.40 -2.80
CA CYS A 36 10.56 9.96 -1.65
C CYS A 36 11.56 11.03 -1.21
N ILE A 37 11.46 11.44 0.06
CA ILE A 37 12.35 12.44 0.69
C ILE A 37 13.53 11.82 1.45
N GLY A 38 13.75 10.50 1.33
CA GLY A 38 14.86 9.84 2.00
C GLY A 38 14.77 9.72 3.52
N ALA A 39 13.55 9.77 4.09
CA ALA A 39 13.34 9.76 5.54
C ALA A 39 13.88 8.51 6.28
N GLY A 40 14.13 7.40 5.56
CA GLY A 40 14.74 6.19 6.14
C GLY A 40 13.83 5.34 7.03
N VAL A 41 12.56 5.73 7.23
CA VAL A 41 11.62 5.02 8.13
C VAL A 41 11.39 3.57 7.70
N CYS A 42 11.25 3.32 6.41
CA CYS A 42 11.03 1.96 5.86
C CYS A 42 12.21 1.02 6.11
N ALA A 43 13.45 1.49 5.86
CA ALA A 43 14.66 0.72 6.15
C ALA A 43 14.89 0.54 7.67
N SER A 44 14.33 1.42 8.51
CA SER A 44 14.41 1.30 9.97
C SER A 44 13.40 0.28 10.52
N VAL A 45 12.20 0.21 9.92
CA VAL A 45 11.14 -0.72 10.31
C VAL A 45 11.44 -2.13 9.81
N VAL A 46 11.76 -2.29 8.52
CA VAL A 46 12.00 -3.60 7.91
C VAL A 46 13.27 -3.55 7.03
N PRO A 47 14.46 -3.53 7.66
CA PRO A 47 15.75 -3.45 6.96
C PRO A 47 16.01 -4.64 6.01
N SER A 48 15.32 -5.75 6.23
CA SER A 48 15.38 -6.94 5.38
C SER A 48 14.68 -6.77 4.04
N ARG A 49 13.85 -5.72 3.86
CA ARG A 49 13.05 -5.50 2.65
C ARG A 49 13.28 -4.15 1.99
N PHE A 50 13.74 -3.14 2.72
CA PHE A 50 14.10 -1.84 2.15
C PHE A 50 15.52 -1.45 2.52
N ARG A 51 16.18 -0.77 1.58
CA ARG A 51 17.43 -0.06 1.79
C ARG A 51 17.29 1.39 1.35
N ILE A 52 18.13 2.25 1.89
CA ILE A 52 18.31 3.59 1.34
C ILE A 52 19.49 3.56 0.38
N ASP A 53 19.27 3.96 -0.86
CA ASP A 53 20.26 4.02 -1.93
C ASP A 53 20.22 5.42 -2.56
N ASP A 54 21.37 6.07 -2.66
CA ASP A 54 21.48 7.47 -3.12
C ASP A 54 20.51 8.46 -2.41
N GLY A 55 20.16 8.15 -1.15
CA GLY A 55 19.20 8.94 -0.37
C GLY A 55 17.73 8.61 -0.62
N PHE A 56 17.40 7.63 -1.46
CA PHE A 56 16.02 7.20 -1.74
C PHE A 56 15.73 5.80 -1.23
N SER A 57 14.47 5.53 -0.92
CA SER A 57 14.05 4.17 -0.57
C SER A 57 14.07 3.27 -1.81
N VAL A 58 14.69 2.10 -1.70
CA VAL A 58 14.71 1.07 -2.73
C VAL A 58 14.30 -0.27 -2.09
N PRO A 59 13.25 -0.93 -2.59
CA PRO A 59 12.93 -2.29 -2.17
C PRO A 59 14.05 -3.24 -2.60
N ILE A 60 14.42 -4.15 -1.71
CA ILE A 60 15.45 -5.18 -1.99
C ILE A 60 14.90 -6.19 -3.01
N ASP A 61 13.67 -6.63 -2.79
CA ASP A 61 12.92 -7.51 -3.69
C ASP A 61 11.63 -6.82 -4.14
N PRO A 62 11.39 -6.68 -5.46
CA PRO A 62 10.19 -6.03 -5.98
C PRO A 62 8.93 -6.90 -5.86
N VAL A 63 9.11 -8.21 -5.65
CA VAL A 63 8.02 -9.16 -5.43
C VAL A 63 8.35 -10.03 -4.23
N ILE A 64 7.47 -10.01 -3.24
CA ILE A 64 7.65 -10.71 -1.97
C ILE A 64 6.43 -11.59 -1.68
N GLU A 65 6.57 -12.52 -0.75
CA GLU A 65 5.41 -13.11 -0.09
C GLU A 65 4.77 -12.08 0.87
N ALA A 66 3.51 -12.32 1.21
CA ALA A 66 2.75 -11.52 2.17
C ALA A 66 3.60 -11.23 3.42
N ASP A 67 3.79 -9.94 3.72
CA ASP A 67 4.63 -9.51 4.84
C ASP A 67 4.10 -8.23 5.49
N GLU A 68 3.40 -8.39 6.59
CA GLU A 68 2.75 -7.29 7.31
C GLU A 68 3.73 -6.16 7.70
N GLU A 69 5.01 -6.45 7.94
CA GLU A 69 6.00 -5.41 8.26
C GLU A 69 6.22 -4.44 7.08
N VAL A 70 6.07 -4.93 5.84
CA VAL A 70 6.14 -4.09 4.63
C VAL A 70 4.94 -3.16 4.52
N LEU A 71 3.75 -3.61 4.93
CA LEU A 71 2.56 -2.72 4.99
C LEU A 71 2.74 -1.64 6.06
N VAL A 72 3.25 -2.01 7.24
CA VAL A 72 3.56 -1.05 8.31
C VAL A 72 4.57 -0.01 7.81
N ALA A 73 5.66 -0.45 7.16
CA ALA A 73 6.66 0.44 6.59
C ALA A 73 6.10 1.38 5.52
N ALA A 74 5.21 0.89 4.66
CA ALA A 74 4.55 1.68 3.64
C ALA A 74 3.62 2.73 4.24
N ASN A 75 2.83 2.37 5.26
CA ASN A 75 1.90 3.26 5.93
C ASN A 75 2.59 4.33 6.81
N LEU A 76 3.79 4.03 7.32
CA LEU A 76 4.61 5.00 8.04
C LEU A 76 5.37 5.96 7.11
N CYS A 77 5.33 5.73 5.79
CA CYS A 77 5.99 6.62 4.84
C CYS A 77 5.30 7.99 4.83
N PRO A 78 5.98 9.08 5.24
CA PRO A 78 5.35 10.40 5.38
C PRO A 78 4.88 10.99 4.04
N MET A 79 5.47 10.53 2.93
CA MET A 79 5.13 10.96 1.58
C MET A 79 4.32 9.91 0.81
N ALA A 80 3.92 8.81 1.48
CA ALA A 80 3.24 7.68 0.86
C ALA A 80 3.97 7.14 -0.40
N ALA A 81 5.31 7.21 -0.40
CA ALA A 81 6.15 6.89 -1.55
C ALA A 81 6.28 5.38 -1.83
N ILE A 82 5.80 4.53 -0.92
CA ILE A 82 5.91 3.07 -1.03
C ILE A 82 4.53 2.53 -1.35
N ARG A 83 4.42 1.82 -2.48
CA ARG A 83 3.20 1.16 -2.91
C ARG A 83 3.34 -0.34 -2.74
N VAL A 84 2.33 -0.95 -2.10
CA VAL A 84 2.20 -2.39 -1.97
C VAL A 84 0.93 -2.82 -2.68
N THR A 85 1.04 -3.77 -3.60
CA THR A 85 -0.08 -4.26 -4.39
C THR A 85 -0.14 -5.78 -4.32
N ASP A 86 -1.29 -6.32 -3.99
CA ASP A 86 -1.54 -7.75 -4.02
C ASP A 86 -1.60 -8.23 -5.47
N LEU A 87 -0.71 -9.13 -5.86
CA LEU A 87 -0.63 -9.62 -7.24
C LEU A 87 -1.73 -10.63 -7.58
N SER A 88 -2.34 -11.26 -6.56
CA SER A 88 -3.42 -12.22 -6.75
C SER A 88 -4.73 -11.53 -7.11
N THR A 89 -4.99 -10.37 -6.50
CA THR A 89 -6.25 -9.63 -6.59
C THR A 89 -6.12 -8.32 -7.38
N GLY A 90 -4.89 -7.79 -7.52
CA GLY A 90 -4.63 -6.46 -8.07
C GLY A 90 -4.96 -5.31 -7.11
N ALA A 91 -5.32 -5.61 -5.86
CA ALA A 91 -5.68 -4.60 -4.87
C ALA A 91 -4.43 -3.87 -4.35
N VAL A 92 -4.49 -2.54 -4.26
CA VAL A 92 -3.49 -1.76 -3.54
C VAL A 92 -3.73 -1.98 -2.04
N LEU A 93 -2.72 -2.50 -1.35
CA LEU A 93 -2.78 -2.77 0.09
C LEU A 93 -2.18 -1.63 0.92
N ALA A 94 -1.23 -0.89 0.34
CA ALA A 94 -0.67 0.30 0.95
C ALA A 94 -0.22 1.31 -0.13
N PRO A 95 -0.26 2.62 0.15
CA PRO A 95 -0.78 3.26 1.37
C PRO A 95 -2.30 3.02 1.57
N ASP A 96 -2.77 3.07 2.82
CA ASP A 96 -4.22 2.98 3.11
C ASP A 96 -4.87 4.31 2.68
N GLU A 97 -5.77 4.23 1.71
CA GLU A 97 -6.50 5.38 1.18
C GLU A 97 -7.81 5.49 1.99
N ASP A 98 -7.75 6.09 3.18
CA ASP A 98 -8.94 6.49 3.96
C ASP A 98 -9.81 7.52 3.18
#